data_AF-A0A0H3ZPQ0-F1
#
_entry.id   AF-A0A0H3ZPQ0-F1
#
_cell.length_a   1.000
_cell.length_b   1.000
_cell.length_c   1.000
_cell.angle_alpha   90.00
_cell.angle_beta   90.00
_cell.angle_gamma   90.00
#
_symmetry.space_group_name_H-M   'P 1'
#
loop_
_entity.id
_entity.type
_entity.pdbx_description
1 polymer ?
#
loop_
_entity_poly.entity_id
_entity_poly.type
_entity_poly.pdbx_seq_one_letter_code
_entity_poly.pdbx_strand_id
1 'polypeptide(L)'
;MAQKNDLSQPPAQLLNTKARFAGDDTVNKVLRNDFIEIVNVHHLAFGAVIYLPVEVDDTAFDDQLEKPLFSRLDDNQKALRYALPKAVKVLANPEEHIPQLTQNAEGVATNPELTMSLMIGYPTVPVGAIVEWLEETQNGKHRRVWWYVHSITAKGTTGAFVIHDLVPCADFEQAISGGLVSA
;
A
#
# COMPACT_ATOMS: atom_id res chain seq x y z
N MET A 1 23.61 -53.05 -37.57
CA MET A 1 22.50 -52.12 -37.87
C MET A 1 22.57 -51.00 -36.84
N ALA A 2 22.87 -49.77 -37.26
CA ALA A 2 22.95 -48.62 -36.35
C ALA A 2 21.55 -48.02 -36.19
N GLN A 3 21.03 -47.98 -34.97
CA GLN A 3 19.78 -47.31 -34.63
C GLN A 3 20.02 -45.80 -34.81
N LYS A 4 19.34 -45.18 -35.79
CA LYS A 4 19.33 -43.72 -35.92
C LYS A 4 18.57 -43.15 -34.73
N ASN A 5 19.28 -42.44 -33.85
CA ASN A 5 18.64 -41.60 -32.84
C ASN A 5 17.92 -40.47 -33.58
N ASP A 6 16.59 -40.56 -33.62
CA ASP A 6 15.73 -39.49 -34.10
C ASP A 6 15.77 -38.34 -33.08
N LEU A 7 16.45 -37.25 -33.45
CA LEU A 7 16.59 -36.04 -32.63
C LEU A 7 15.31 -35.18 -32.62
N SER A 8 14.26 -35.57 -33.36
CA SER A 8 13.06 -34.75 -33.54
C SER A 8 12.15 -34.70 -32.32
N GLN A 9 12.26 -35.65 -31.38
CA GLN A 9 11.51 -35.62 -30.12
C GLN A 9 12.40 -35.97 -28.92
N PRO A 10 12.52 -35.10 -27.90
CA PRO A 10 13.16 -35.47 -26.66
C PRO A 10 12.37 -36.61 -26.01
N PRO A 11 13.03 -37.55 -25.29
CA PRO A 11 12.33 -38.61 -24.56
C PRO A 11 11.26 -37.98 -23.67
N ALA A 12 9.98 -38.34 -23.86
CA ALA A 12 8.86 -37.76 -23.12
C ALA A 12 9.05 -37.86 -21.58
N GLN A 13 9.87 -38.79 -21.12
CA GLN A 13 10.25 -39.00 -19.71
C GLN A 13 11.23 -37.95 -19.13
N LEU A 14 11.83 -37.08 -19.95
CA LEU A 14 12.74 -36.03 -19.49
C LEU A 14 12.09 -34.65 -19.39
N LEU A 15 10.85 -34.49 -19.87
CA LEU A 15 10.12 -33.23 -19.86
C LEU A 15 9.15 -33.19 -18.68
N ASN A 16 9.57 -32.55 -17.59
CA ASN A 16 8.66 -32.18 -16.50
C ASN A 16 8.07 -30.78 -16.75
N THR A 17 6.80 -30.59 -16.38
CA THR A 17 6.18 -29.27 -16.38
C THR A 17 6.87 -28.40 -15.32
N LYS A 18 7.61 -27.38 -15.77
CA LYS A 18 8.11 -26.35 -14.86
C LYS A 18 6.92 -25.58 -14.33
N ALA A 19 6.62 -25.69 -13.03
CA ALA A 19 5.66 -24.83 -12.36
C ALA A 19 6.18 -23.38 -12.43
N ARG A 20 5.62 -22.58 -13.35
CA ARG A 20 6.05 -21.18 -13.58
C ARG A 20 5.49 -20.22 -12.52
N PHE A 21 4.41 -20.61 -11.85
CA PHE A 21 3.61 -19.73 -11.00
C PHE A 21 3.51 -20.20 -9.54
N ALA A 22 4.08 -21.38 -9.21
CA ALA A 22 4.02 -21.90 -7.84
C ALA A 22 4.94 -21.15 -6.86
N GLY A 23 5.85 -20.31 -7.37
CA GLY A 23 6.82 -19.57 -6.56
C GLY A 23 7.62 -20.49 -5.62
N ASP A 24 8.38 -19.88 -4.72
CA ASP A 24 8.83 -20.55 -3.50
C ASP A 24 8.33 -19.69 -2.34
N ASP A 25 7.23 -20.11 -1.72
CA ASP A 25 6.59 -19.36 -0.63
C ASP A 25 7.52 -19.15 0.56
N THR A 26 8.46 -20.06 0.80
CA THR A 26 9.43 -19.95 1.89
C THR A 26 10.42 -18.85 1.58
N VAL A 27 11.01 -18.87 0.38
CA VAL A 27 11.93 -17.82 -0.08
C VAL A 27 11.23 -16.47 -0.15
N ASN A 28 10.00 -16.42 -0.66
CA ASN A 28 9.22 -15.18 -0.74
C ASN A 28 8.94 -14.59 0.63
N LYS A 29 8.65 -15.41 1.65
CA LYS A 29 8.46 -14.96 3.03
C LYS A 29 9.75 -14.38 3.62
N VAL A 30 10.87 -15.07 3.44
CA VAL A 30 12.19 -14.58 3.90
C VAL A 30 12.50 -13.23 3.25
N LEU A 31 12.37 -13.13 1.93
CA LEU A 31 12.64 -11.89 1.20
C LEU A 31 11.73 -10.73 1.63
N ARG A 32 10.44 -10.99 1.90
CA ARG A 32 9.52 -9.97 2.42
C ARG A 32 9.92 -9.49 3.81
N ASN A 33 10.33 -10.40 4.70
CA ASN A 33 10.78 -10.04 6.04
C ASN A 33 12.07 -9.22 5.99
N ASP A 34 13.04 -9.64 5.16
CA ASP A 34 14.28 -8.90 4.97
C ASP A 34 14.01 -7.50 4.40
N PHE A 35 13.05 -7.37 3.48
CA PHE A 35 12.65 -6.08 2.93
C PHE A 35 12.05 -5.15 3.99
N ILE A 36 11.18 -5.66 4.85
CA ILE A 36 10.63 -4.90 5.99
C ILE A 36 11.75 -4.42 6.90
N GLU A 37 12.72 -5.30 7.18
CA GLU A 37 13.86 -4.95 8.02
C GLU A 37 14.73 -3.88 7.37
N ILE A 38 14.98 -3.96 6.06
CA ILE A 38 15.67 -2.92 5.30
C ILE A 38 14.99 -1.56 5.50
N VAL A 39 13.65 -1.49 5.37
CA VAL A 39 12.91 -0.24 5.60
C VAL A 39 13.06 0.24 7.05
N ASN A 40 13.01 -0.67 8.02
CA ASN A 40 13.09 -0.32 9.44
C ASN A 40 14.45 0.27 9.85
N VAL A 41 15.54 -0.23 9.25
CA VAL A 41 16.91 0.21 9.57
C VAL A 41 17.44 1.29 8.63
N HIS A 42 16.73 1.63 7.55
CA HIS A 42 17.18 2.61 6.58
C HIS A 42 17.27 4.02 7.21
N HIS A 43 18.39 4.71 7.00
CA HIS A 43 18.64 6.00 7.66
C HIS A 43 17.71 7.14 7.20
N LEU A 44 17.12 7.03 6.01
CA LEU A 44 16.10 7.96 5.51
C LEU A 44 14.66 7.54 5.87
N ALA A 45 14.47 6.40 6.52
CA ALA A 45 13.13 5.97 6.90
C ALA A 45 12.60 6.78 8.08
N PHE A 46 11.39 7.32 7.93
CA PHE A 46 10.74 8.14 8.95
C PHE A 46 9.58 7.39 9.61
N GLY A 47 9.17 7.88 10.78
CA GLY A 47 8.05 7.30 11.53
C GLY A 47 6.71 7.74 10.96
N ALA A 48 5.79 6.80 10.82
CA ALA A 48 4.42 7.03 10.38
C ALA A 48 3.45 6.15 11.17
N VAL A 49 2.16 6.38 10.95
CA VAL A 49 1.06 5.60 11.50
C VAL A 49 0.26 5.01 10.36
N ILE A 50 -0.07 3.72 10.42
CA ILE A 50 -0.93 3.06 9.44
C ILE A 50 -2.28 2.69 10.05
N TYR A 51 -3.34 2.96 9.29
CA TYR A 51 -4.71 2.56 9.55
C TYR A 51 -5.07 1.48 8.53
N LEU A 52 -5.38 0.28 9.03
CA LEU A 52 -5.77 -0.84 8.18
C LEU A 52 -7.29 -0.88 8.01
N PRO A 53 -7.80 -1.07 6.78
CA PRO A 53 -9.23 -1.20 6.57
C PRO A 53 -9.75 -2.47 7.25
N VAL A 54 -10.95 -2.36 7.81
CA VAL A 54 -11.74 -3.45 8.37
C VAL A 54 -13.01 -3.55 7.55
N GLU A 55 -13.35 -4.76 7.12
CA GLU A 55 -14.61 -5.01 6.44
C GLU A 55 -15.77 -4.68 7.38
N VAL A 56 -16.71 -3.88 6.89
CA VAL A 56 -17.97 -3.58 7.58
C VAL A 56 -19.06 -4.36 6.86
N ASP A 57 -19.88 -5.07 7.62
CA ASP A 57 -21.09 -5.68 7.07
C ASP A 57 -22.06 -4.55 6.66
N ASP A 58 -22.31 -4.39 5.35
CA ASP A 58 -23.09 -3.28 4.77
C ASP A 58 -24.54 -3.21 5.27
N THR A 59 -25.00 -4.22 6.01
CA THR A 59 -26.35 -4.29 6.60
C THR A 59 -26.56 -3.38 7.81
N ALA A 60 -25.52 -2.68 8.28
CA ALA A 60 -25.56 -1.84 9.48
C ALA A 60 -25.60 -0.32 9.23
N PHE A 61 -25.72 0.14 7.98
CA PHE A 61 -25.89 1.57 7.69
C PHE A 61 -27.35 1.99 7.89
N ASP A 62 -27.61 2.81 8.91
CA ASP A 62 -28.87 3.53 9.09
C ASP A 62 -29.00 4.60 7.99
N ASP A 63 -30.09 4.55 7.21
CA ASP A 63 -30.39 5.48 6.11
C ASP A 63 -30.46 6.97 6.54
N GLN A 64 -30.41 7.25 7.86
CA GLN A 64 -30.43 8.59 8.44
C GLN A 64 -29.05 9.23 8.67
N LEU A 65 -27.94 8.50 8.50
CA LEU A 65 -26.59 9.06 8.63
C LEU A 65 -26.07 9.58 7.28
N GLU A 66 -25.52 10.79 7.27
CA GLU A 66 -24.85 11.36 6.10
C GLU A 66 -23.79 10.39 5.58
N LYS A 67 -23.94 9.97 4.33
CA LYS A 67 -22.97 9.11 3.66
C LYS A 67 -21.63 9.87 3.61
N PRO A 68 -20.53 9.28 4.11
CA PRO A 68 -19.25 9.97 4.07
C PRO A 68 -18.90 10.28 2.61
N LEU A 69 -18.65 11.57 2.34
CA LEU A 69 -18.13 12.05 1.06
C LEU A 69 -16.66 11.64 0.93
N PHE A 70 -16.40 10.35 0.78
CA PHE A 70 -15.23 9.95 0.01
C PHE A 70 -15.55 10.40 -1.41
N SER A 71 -14.78 11.35 -1.93
CA SER A 71 -14.90 11.77 -3.32
C SER A 71 -14.86 10.51 -4.19
N ARG A 72 -16.05 10.15 -4.71
CA ARG A 72 -16.27 9.02 -5.61
C ARG A 72 -15.36 9.20 -6.83
N LEU A 73 -14.21 8.58 -6.80
CA LEU A 73 -13.33 8.40 -7.96
C LEU A 73 -13.11 6.92 -8.29
N ASP A 74 -13.63 5.97 -7.49
CA ASP A 74 -13.53 4.54 -7.79
C ASP A 74 -14.70 3.75 -7.16
N ASP A 75 -15.34 2.88 -7.95
CA ASP A 75 -16.41 1.96 -7.54
C ASP A 75 -15.96 0.91 -6.50
N ASN A 76 -14.65 0.84 -6.20
CA ASN A 76 -14.08 0.01 -5.13
C ASN A 76 -14.05 0.69 -3.74
N GLN A 77 -14.46 1.96 -3.62
CA GLN A 77 -14.54 2.65 -2.33
C GLN A 77 -15.78 2.18 -1.53
N LYS A 78 -15.70 0.99 -0.93
CA LYS A 78 -16.60 0.58 0.16
C LYS A 78 -16.45 1.57 1.33
N ALA A 79 -17.48 1.74 2.15
CA ALA A 79 -17.37 2.54 3.37
C ALA A 79 -16.46 1.79 4.37
N LEU A 80 -15.17 2.14 4.39
CA LEU A 80 -14.17 1.45 5.21
C LEU A 80 -14.20 1.99 6.64
N ARG A 81 -14.31 1.09 7.62
CA ARG A 81 -13.85 1.36 9.00
C ARG A 81 -12.37 1.03 9.09
N TYR A 82 -11.69 1.65 10.04
CA TYR A 82 -10.28 1.42 10.25
C TYR A 82 -10.02 0.80 11.63
N ALA A 83 -9.10 -0.16 11.67
CA ALA A 83 -8.58 -0.72 12.91
C ALA A 83 -7.75 0.33 13.66
N LEU A 84 -7.40 0.02 14.91
CA LEU A 84 -6.52 0.86 15.71
C LEU A 84 -5.20 1.14 14.97
N PRO A 85 -4.72 2.41 15.02
CA PRO A 85 -3.50 2.82 14.34
C PRO A 85 -2.29 2.05 14.83
N LYS A 86 -1.39 1.70 13.90
CA LYS A 86 -0.12 1.04 14.21
C LYS A 86 1.05 1.90 13.77
N ALA A 87 2.05 2.03 14.64
CA ALA A 87 3.29 2.71 14.27
C ALA A 87 4.07 1.87 13.25
N VAL A 88 4.58 2.53 12.22
CA VAL A 88 5.39 1.91 11.16
C VAL A 88 6.57 2.81 10.77
N LYS A 89 7.56 2.22 10.12
CA LYS A 89 8.58 2.97 9.37
C LYS A 89 8.21 2.97 7.90
N VAL A 90 8.41 4.11 7.25
CA VAL A 90 8.20 4.26 5.81
C VAL A 90 9.45 4.85 5.16
N LEU A 91 9.71 4.41 3.94
CA LEU A 91 10.83 4.87 3.13
C LEU A 91 10.27 5.29 1.77
N ALA A 92 10.49 6.56 1.40
CA ALA A 92 10.15 7.02 0.07
C ALA A 92 11.00 6.32 -0.99
N ASN A 93 10.41 6.06 -2.15
CA ASN A 93 11.16 5.51 -3.27
C ASN A 93 12.38 6.40 -3.57
N PRO A 94 13.62 5.89 -3.54
CA PRO A 94 14.82 6.71 -3.68
C PRO A 94 14.94 7.45 -5.03
N GLU A 95 14.19 7.03 -6.05
CA GLU A 95 14.15 7.69 -7.36
C GLU A 95 13.15 8.86 -7.41
N GLU A 96 12.31 9.05 -6.39
CA GLU A 96 11.24 10.04 -6.37
C GLU A 96 11.41 11.05 -5.23
N HIS A 97 11.17 12.33 -5.54
CA HIS A 97 11.03 13.38 -4.54
C HIS A 97 9.69 13.20 -3.83
N ILE A 98 9.65 13.23 -2.49
CA ILE A 98 8.40 13.23 -1.72
C ILE A 98 7.63 14.51 -2.08
N PRO A 99 6.52 14.43 -2.83
CA PRO A 99 5.83 15.63 -3.24
C PRO A 99 5.10 16.24 -2.04
N GLN A 100 5.21 17.56 -1.89
CA GLN A 100 4.54 18.26 -0.80
C GLN A 100 3.04 18.39 -1.12
N LEU A 101 2.19 17.91 -0.21
CA LEU A 101 0.74 17.99 -0.38
C LEU A 101 0.25 19.44 -0.24
N THR A 102 -0.24 20.07 -1.30
CA THR A 102 -0.85 21.41 -1.18
C THR A 102 -2.35 21.30 -0.85
N GLN A 103 -2.84 22.17 0.03
CA GLN A 103 -4.25 22.24 0.43
C GLN A 103 -4.75 23.69 0.36
N ASN A 104 -6.05 23.87 0.14
CA ASN A 104 -6.72 25.18 0.22
C ASN A 104 -6.99 25.56 1.69
N ALA A 105 -7.64 26.70 1.92
CA ALA A 105 -7.93 27.19 3.27
C ALA A 105 -8.86 26.26 4.06
N GLU A 106 -9.64 25.44 3.36
CA GLU A 106 -10.59 24.46 3.88
C GLU A 106 -9.94 23.09 4.13
N GLY A 107 -8.63 22.95 3.92
CA GLY A 107 -7.89 21.70 4.13
C GLY A 107 -8.00 20.69 2.98
N VAL A 108 -8.72 21.02 1.90
CA VAL A 108 -8.90 20.14 0.74
C VAL A 108 -7.64 20.15 -0.12
N ALA A 109 -7.19 18.98 -0.55
CA ALA A 109 -6.02 18.84 -1.42
C ALA A 109 -6.22 19.59 -2.75
N THR A 110 -5.31 20.50 -3.07
CA THR A 110 -5.35 21.28 -4.32
C THR A 110 -4.66 20.58 -5.49
N ASN A 111 -3.96 19.48 -5.24
CA ASN A 111 -3.37 18.63 -6.26
C ASN A 111 -3.78 17.15 -6.05
N PRO A 112 -5.02 16.78 -6.41
CA PRO A 112 -5.54 15.43 -6.19
C PRO A 112 -4.89 14.37 -7.08
N GLU A 113 -4.28 14.77 -8.20
CA GLU A 113 -3.53 13.87 -9.10
C GLU A 113 -2.13 13.53 -8.58
N LEU A 114 -1.75 14.09 -7.43
CA LEU A 114 -0.46 13.83 -6.82
C LEU A 114 -0.37 12.37 -6.37
N THR A 115 0.65 11.67 -6.85
CA THR A 115 0.96 10.31 -6.43
C THR A 115 2.30 10.25 -5.73
N MET A 116 2.46 9.31 -4.80
CA MET A 116 3.74 9.05 -4.16
C MET A 116 3.98 7.56 -3.96
N SER A 117 5.19 7.11 -4.27
CA SER A 117 5.62 5.73 -4.08
C SER A 117 6.33 5.55 -2.72
N LEU A 118 5.80 4.69 -1.85
CA LEU A 118 6.39 4.35 -0.56
C LEU A 118 6.66 2.85 -0.39
N MET A 119 7.78 2.55 0.25
CA MET A 119 8.04 1.26 0.89
C MET A 119 7.60 1.37 2.35
N ILE A 120 6.80 0.41 2.82
CA ILE A 120 6.23 0.44 4.17
C ILE A 120 6.76 -0.77 4.93
N GLY A 121 7.41 -0.54 6.06
CA GLY A 121 7.95 -1.56 6.97
C GLY A 121 6.85 -2.25 7.75
N TYR A 122 5.94 -2.94 7.05
CA TYR A 122 4.80 -3.64 7.64
C TYR A 122 4.48 -4.93 6.86
N PRO A 123 4.10 -6.06 7.52
CA PRO A 123 3.97 -7.37 6.88
C PRO A 123 3.04 -7.45 5.68
N THR A 124 1.89 -6.77 5.74
CA THR A 124 0.91 -6.75 4.66
C THR A 124 0.14 -5.45 4.74
N VAL A 125 0.21 -4.66 3.68
CA VAL A 125 -0.52 -3.40 3.54
C VAL A 125 -1.49 -3.55 2.37
N PRO A 126 -2.81 -3.56 2.59
CA PRO A 126 -3.78 -3.66 1.52
C PRO A 126 -4.03 -2.29 0.86
N VAL A 127 -4.54 -2.33 -0.38
CA VAL A 127 -5.25 -1.17 -0.97
C VAL A 127 -6.39 -0.79 -0.03
N GLY A 128 -6.60 0.50 0.19
CA GLY A 128 -7.56 0.98 1.19
C GLY A 128 -6.95 1.45 2.50
N ALA A 129 -5.70 1.05 2.79
CA ALA A 129 -4.99 1.51 3.97
C ALA A 129 -4.68 3.01 3.90
N ILE A 130 -4.62 3.65 5.06
CA ILE A 130 -4.23 5.06 5.19
C ILE A 130 -2.94 5.14 5.98
N VAL A 131 -2.03 5.98 5.52
CA VAL A 131 -0.75 6.29 6.17
C VAL A 131 -0.74 7.76 6.58
N GLU A 132 -0.36 8.00 7.82
CA GLU A 132 -0.30 9.32 8.45
C GLU A 132 1.11 9.63 8.93
N TRP A 133 1.56 10.88 8.72
CA TRP A 133 2.76 11.40 9.39
C TRP A 133 2.68 12.92 9.57
N LEU A 134 3.67 13.46 10.29
CA LEU A 134 3.91 14.89 10.39
C LEU A 134 4.88 15.33 9.30
N GLU A 135 4.45 16.25 8.47
CA GLU A 135 5.28 16.88 7.44
C GLU A 135 5.73 18.26 7.90
N GLU A 136 7.00 18.59 7.68
CA GLU A 136 7.53 19.94 7.89
C GLU A 136 7.11 20.85 6.72
N THR A 137 6.64 22.03 7.07
CA THR A 137 6.29 23.10 6.11
C THR A 137 7.46 24.06 5.93
N GLN A 138 7.43 24.85 4.86
CA GLN A 138 8.48 25.85 4.57
C GLN A 138 8.72 26.87 5.71
N ASN A 139 7.74 27.04 6.60
CA ASN A 139 7.82 27.95 7.75
C ASN A 139 8.36 27.27 9.03
N GLY A 140 8.90 26.04 8.93
CA GLY A 140 9.37 25.24 10.07
C GLY A 140 8.26 24.73 10.99
N LYS A 141 6.99 24.88 10.59
CA LYS A 141 5.84 24.30 11.31
C LYS A 141 5.61 22.87 10.83
N HIS A 142 5.03 22.03 11.69
CA HIS A 142 4.56 20.70 11.30
C HIS A 142 3.05 20.70 11.04
N ARG A 143 2.64 19.87 10.09
CA ARG A 143 1.22 19.55 9.84
C ARG A 143 1.04 18.05 9.71
N ARG A 144 -0.15 17.56 10.03
CA ARG A 144 -0.55 16.18 9.80
C ARG A 144 -0.97 16.02 8.34
N VAL A 145 -0.55 14.94 7.70
CA VAL A 145 -0.97 14.58 6.35
C VAL A 145 -1.42 13.14 6.33
N TRP A 146 -2.41 12.85 5.51
CA TRP A 146 -2.95 11.49 5.33
C TRP A 146 -2.92 11.12 3.86
N TRP A 147 -2.51 9.90 3.61
CA TRP A 147 -2.32 9.36 2.27
C TRP A 147 -2.96 7.99 2.18
N TYR A 148 -3.72 7.77 1.12
CA TYR A 148 -4.46 6.55 0.85
C TYR A 148 -3.66 5.64 -0.07
N VAL A 149 -3.50 4.37 0.29
CA VAL A 149 -2.85 3.35 -0.56
C VAL A 149 -3.79 3.00 -1.70
N HIS A 150 -3.48 3.49 -2.90
CA HIS A 150 -4.30 3.33 -4.10
C HIS A 150 -3.95 2.07 -4.88
N SER A 151 -2.66 1.80 -5.10
CA SER A 151 -2.19 0.61 -5.80
C SER A 151 -0.94 0.02 -5.18
N ILE A 152 -0.69 -1.24 -5.51
CA ILE A 152 0.44 -2.02 -4.99
C ILE A 152 1.18 -2.61 -6.17
N THR A 153 2.43 -2.21 -6.33
CA THR A 153 3.30 -2.69 -7.40
C THR A 153 4.36 -3.62 -6.81
N ALA A 154 4.27 -4.91 -7.17
CA ALA A 154 5.31 -5.87 -6.84
C ALA A 154 6.52 -5.69 -7.79
N LYS A 155 7.72 -5.55 -7.23
CA LYS A 155 8.99 -5.43 -7.95
C LYS A 155 9.85 -6.68 -7.76
N GLY A 156 10.69 -6.96 -8.75
CA GLY A 156 11.58 -8.12 -8.77
C GLY A 156 10.94 -9.40 -9.32
N THR A 157 11.76 -10.44 -9.48
CA THR A 157 11.38 -11.72 -10.11
C THR A 157 10.40 -12.56 -9.30
N THR A 158 10.28 -12.28 -7.99
CA THR A 158 9.39 -13.00 -7.06
C THR A 158 8.30 -12.12 -6.45
N GLY A 159 8.25 -10.82 -6.77
CA GLY A 159 7.29 -9.88 -6.18
C GLY A 159 7.42 -9.73 -4.66
N ALA A 160 8.58 -10.05 -4.09
CA ALA A 160 8.84 -9.91 -2.67
C ALA A 160 9.05 -8.44 -2.24
N PHE A 161 9.49 -7.59 -3.17
CA PHE A 161 9.59 -6.16 -2.98
C PHE A 161 8.26 -5.52 -3.35
N VAL A 162 7.68 -4.74 -2.46
CA VAL A 162 6.37 -4.15 -2.66
C VAL A 162 6.48 -2.64 -2.51
N ILE A 163 6.08 -1.93 -3.55
CA ILE A 163 5.95 -0.47 -3.55
C ILE A 163 4.46 -0.16 -3.52
N HIS A 164 4.08 0.76 -2.66
CA HIS A 164 2.71 1.24 -2.51
C HIS A 164 2.64 2.60 -3.18
N ASP A 165 1.68 2.77 -4.07
CA ASP A 165 1.41 4.06 -4.70
C ASP A 165 0.25 4.70 -3.92
N LEU A 166 0.51 5.88 -3.37
CA LEU A 166 -0.40 6.60 -2.51
C LEU A 166 -0.93 7.85 -3.18
N VAL A 167 -2.17 8.21 -2.86
CA VAL A 167 -2.81 9.47 -3.25
C VAL A 167 -3.24 10.25 -2.00
N PRO A 168 -3.30 11.59 -2.05
CA PRO A 168 -3.73 12.40 -0.93
C PRO A 168 -5.15 12.09 -0.46
N CYS A 169 -5.36 12.09 0.85
CA CYS A 169 -6.68 11.92 1.46
C CYS A 169 -6.92 13.01 2.52
N ALA A 170 -7.42 14.17 2.08
CA ALA A 170 -7.61 15.34 2.93
C ALA A 170 -8.75 15.19 3.95
N ASP A 171 -9.79 14.43 3.62
CA ASP A 171 -11.04 14.40 4.41
C ASP A 171 -11.00 13.39 5.59
N PHE A 172 -9.90 12.65 5.75
CA PHE A 172 -9.80 11.60 6.76
C PHE A 172 -9.81 12.13 8.20
N GLU A 173 -9.30 13.34 8.43
CA GLU A 173 -9.35 13.97 9.77
C GLU A 173 -10.79 14.21 10.25
N GLN A 174 -11.65 14.64 9.32
CA GLN A 174 -13.08 14.84 9.59
C GLN A 174 -13.77 13.49 9.83
N ALA A 175 -13.40 12.46 9.06
CA ALA A 175 -13.93 11.11 9.20
C ALA A 175 -13.59 10.46 10.56
N ILE A 176 -12.35 10.60 11.04
CA ILE A 176 -11.95 10.07 12.37
C ILE A 176 -12.72 10.77 13.48
N SER A 177 -12.85 12.11 13.40
CA SER A 177 -13.55 12.91 14.41
C SER A 177 -15.04 12.57 14.51
N GLY A 178 -15.63 12.01 13.45
CA GLY A 178 -17.01 11.53 13.39
C GLY A 178 -17.26 10.11 13.90
N GLY A 179 -16.25 9.41 14.44
CA GLY A 179 -16.44 8.11 15.12
C GLY A 179 -16.20 6.85 14.28
N LEU A 180 -15.42 6.94 13.19
CA LEU A 180 -15.12 5.82 12.29
C LEU A 180 -14.01 4.85 12.79
N VAL A 181 -13.48 5.05 14.00
CA VAL A 181 -12.50 4.16 14.62
C VAL A 181 -13.23 3.13 15.47
N SER A 182 -13.19 1.85 15.08
CA SER A 182 -13.68 0.78 15.94
C SER A 182 -12.68 0.52 17.07
N ALA A 183 -13.18 0.49 18.31
CA ALA A 183 -12.41 0.08 19.50
C ALA A 183 -11.87 -1.35 19.36
#